data_AF-A0A0L7LTA9-F1
#
_entry.id   AF-A0A0L7LTA9-F1
#
_cell.length_a   1.000
_cell.length_b   1.000
_cell.length_c   1.000
_cell.angle_alpha   90.00
_cell.angle_beta   90.00
_cell.angle_gamma   90.00
#
_symmetry.space_group_name_H-M   'P 1'
#
loop_
_entity.id
_entity.type
_entity.pdbx_description
1 polymer ?
#
loop_
_entity_poly.entity_id
_entity_poly.type
_entity_poly.pdbx_seq_one_letter_code
_entity_poly.pdbx_strand_id
1 'polypeptide(L)'
;MNGSHFLRQSGWKLLKNQRSKNLDPVFWINNCEKLLRDRRKTAKCTNLFLHLRGQAKAASRTVIASWVKSALAEAGIIASPGSIRSAVASKNWADNVPVDEILSRGNWRSGNTFRQFYRREVIPVTAHSSVTSAFVPCD
;
A
#
# COMPACT_ATOMS: atom_id res chain seq x y z
N MET A 1 12.69 27.09 19.46
CA MET A 1 13.65 26.00 19.13
C MET A 1 13.15 25.29 17.89
N ASN A 2 13.70 25.62 16.71
CA ASN A 2 13.29 25.03 15.43
C ASN A 2 14.18 23.82 15.14
N GLY A 3 13.68 22.61 15.43
CA GLY A 3 14.33 21.37 15.04
C GLY A 3 14.18 21.18 13.53
N SER A 4 15.27 21.35 12.77
CA SER A 4 15.34 20.97 11.37
C SER A 4 15.23 19.45 11.27
N HIS A 5 14.01 18.94 11.03
CA HIS A 5 13.79 17.54 10.73
C HIS A 5 14.47 17.21 9.40
N PHE A 6 15.61 16.53 9.46
CA PHE A 6 16.30 15.99 8.30
C PHE A 6 15.43 14.86 7.72
N LEU A 7 14.60 15.17 6.72
CA LEU A 7 13.79 14.17 6.04
C LEU A 7 14.74 13.33 5.17
N ARG A 8 15.12 12.14 5.66
CA ARG A 8 15.88 11.18 4.87
C ARG A 8 14.99 10.68 3.73
N GLN A 9 15.22 11.22 2.53
CA GLN A 9 14.60 10.69 1.33
C GLN A 9 15.03 9.23 1.16
N SER A 10 14.07 8.33 1.01
CA SER A 10 14.36 6.97 0.59
C SER A 10 14.99 7.07 -0.80
N GLY A 11 16.01 6.25 -1.13
CA GLY A 11 16.66 6.26 -2.45
C GLY A 11 15.74 5.84 -3.62
N TRP A 12 14.43 5.84 -3.40
CA TRP A 12 13.40 5.40 -4.31
C TRP A 12 12.73 6.62 -4.93
N LYS A 13 12.64 6.61 -6.27
CA LYS A 13 11.89 7.60 -7.03
C LYS A 13 10.55 7.01 -7.41
N LEU A 14 9.46 7.65 -6.98
CA LEU A 14 8.13 7.34 -7.47
C LEU A 14 8.01 7.77 -8.94
N LEU A 15 7.57 6.85 -9.79
CA LEU A 15 7.40 7.09 -11.22
C LEU A 15 5.92 7.17 -11.56
N LYS A 16 5.59 8.06 -12.51
CA LYS A 16 4.24 8.17 -13.06
C LYS A 16 3.90 6.90 -13.85
N ASN A 17 2.67 6.42 -13.70
CA ASN A 17 2.15 5.38 -14.58
C ASN A 17 1.50 6.03 -15.81
N GLN A 18 2.20 6.00 -16.95
CA GLN A 18 1.73 6.61 -18.19
C GLN A 18 0.50 5.92 -18.80
N ARG A 19 0.27 4.64 -18.46
CA ARG A 19 -0.78 3.82 -19.08
C ARG A 19 -2.11 3.92 -18.36
N SER A 20 -2.09 4.12 -17.05
CA SER A 20 -3.30 4.18 -16.23
C SER A 20 -3.14 5.16 -15.08
N LYS A 21 -3.94 6.23 -15.14
CA LYS A 21 -4.06 7.23 -14.06
C LYS A 21 -4.47 6.59 -12.73
N ASN A 22 -5.34 5.58 -12.76
CA ASN A 22 -5.80 4.88 -11.56
C ASN A 22 -4.65 4.15 -10.85
N LEU A 23 -3.62 3.76 -11.59
CA LEU A 23 -2.41 3.11 -11.08
C LEU A 23 -1.20 4.04 -11.04
N ASP A 24 -1.39 5.37 -11.18
CA ASP A 24 -0.32 6.37 -11.09
C ASP A 24 -0.16 6.84 -9.64
N PRO A 25 0.89 6.40 -8.93
CA PRO A 25 1.08 6.76 -7.53
C PRO A 25 1.45 8.24 -7.37
N VAL A 26 2.10 8.86 -8.36
CA VAL A 26 2.47 10.28 -8.31
C VAL A 26 1.21 11.15 -8.42
N PHE A 27 0.28 10.77 -9.31
CA PHE A 27 -1.01 11.45 -9.42
C PHE A 27 -1.77 11.41 -8.08
N TRP A 28 -1.92 10.24 -7.46
CA TRP A 28 -2.67 10.09 -6.22
C TRP A 28 -2.01 10.77 -5.03
N ILE A 29 -0.68 10.76 -4.93
CA ILE A 29 0.04 11.49 -3.87
C ILE A 29 -0.20 13.00 -3.99
N ASN A 30 -0.08 13.55 -5.20
CA ASN A 30 -0.35 14.98 -5.43
C ASN A 30 -1.80 15.33 -5.12
N ASN A 31 -2.74 14.46 -5.48
CA ASN A 31 -4.16 14.65 -5.16
C ASN A 31 -4.42 14.62 -3.65
N CYS A 32 -3.83 13.66 -2.93
CA CYS A 32 -3.89 13.60 -1.47
C CYS A 32 -3.31 14.87 -0.82
N GLU A 33 -2.17 15.37 -1.32
CA GLU A 33 -1.57 16.60 -0.82
C GLU A 33 -2.50 17.81 -1.02
N LYS A 34 -3.08 17.93 -2.22
CA LYS A 34 -4.04 18.98 -2.55
C LYS A 34 -5.26 18.94 -1.63
N LEU A 35 -5.89 17.78 -1.48
CA LEU A 35 -7.10 17.60 -0.67
C LEU A 35 -6.86 17.82 0.83
N LEU A 36 -5.67 17.46 1.33
CA LEU A 36 -5.33 17.59 2.74
C LEU A 36 -4.62 18.90 3.08
N ARG A 37 -4.46 19.84 2.13
CA ARG A 37 -3.63 21.04 2.29
C ARG A 37 -3.98 21.86 3.53
N ASP A 38 -5.24 22.28 3.67
CA ASP A 38 -5.64 23.14 4.79
C ASP A 38 -5.68 22.38 6.11
N ARG A 39 -6.09 21.12 6.06
CA ARG A 39 -6.06 20.24 7.23
C ARG A 39 -4.65 20.01 7.73
N ARG A 40 -3.65 19.93 6.84
CA ARG A 40 -2.22 19.82 7.17
C ARG A 40 -1.71 21.07 7.86
N LYS A 41 -2.13 22.27 7.42
CA LYS A 41 -1.80 23.54 8.10
C LYS A 41 -2.30 23.51 9.55
N THR A 42 -3.52 23.05 9.78
CA THR A 42 -4.09 22.92 11.13
C THR A 42 -3.33 21.88 11.97
N ALA A 43 -2.98 20.73 11.38
CA ALA A 43 -2.26 19.67 12.07
C ALA A 43 -0.79 20.01 12.40
N LYS A 44 -0.21 20.99 11.71
CA LYS A 44 1.21 21.40 11.84
C LYS A 44 2.18 20.22 11.72
N CYS A 45 1.92 19.27 10.81
CA CYS A 45 2.76 18.09 10.60
C CYS A 45 3.10 17.85 9.13
N THR A 46 4.22 17.14 8.89
CA THR A 46 4.73 16.82 7.55
C THR A 46 4.28 15.46 7.01
N ASN A 47 3.57 14.65 7.80
CA ASN A 47 3.12 13.31 7.42
C ASN A 47 2.19 13.34 6.19
N LEU A 48 2.39 12.43 5.23
CA LEU A 48 1.53 12.35 4.04
C LEU A 48 0.05 12.12 4.42
N PHE A 49 -0.20 11.18 5.33
CA PHE A 49 -1.55 10.79 5.75
C PHE A 49 -1.94 11.47 7.06
N LEU A 50 -3.15 12.04 7.07
CA LEU A 50 -3.77 12.69 8.23
C LEU A 50 -5.09 12.00 8.57
N HIS A 51 -5.53 12.09 9.83
CA HIS A 51 -6.90 11.73 10.18
C HIS A 51 -7.89 12.52 9.33
N LEU A 52 -8.79 11.85 8.60
CA LEU A 52 -9.75 12.50 7.70
C LEU A 52 -10.90 13.20 8.45
N ARG A 53 -11.21 12.74 9.68
CA ARG A 53 -12.29 13.26 10.53
C ARG A 53 -11.75 13.70 11.89
N GLY A 54 -12.50 14.54 12.60
CA GLY A 54 -12.16 15.02 13.95
C GLY A 54 -10.99 16.00 13.96
N GLN A 55 -10.18 15.97 15.02
CA GLN A 55 -8.99 16.82 15.14
C GLN A 55 -7.96 16.50 14.04
N ALA A 56 -7.39 17.55 13.46
CA ALA A 56 -6.35 17.43 12.45
C ALA A 56 -5.03 16.97 13.09
N LYS A 57 -4.60 15.75 12.78
CA LYS A 57 -3.33 15.16 13.22
C LYS A 57 -2.86 14.08 12.27
N ALA A 58 -1.57 13.73 12.34
CA ALA A 58 -0.99 12.64 11.58
C ALA A 58 -1.74 11.32 11.81
N ALA A 59 -2.03 10.58 10.75
CA ALA A 59 -2.63 9.26 10.85
C ALA A 59 -1.62 8.28 11.48
N SER A 60 -2.05 7.55 12.51
CA SER A 60 -1.20 6.52 13.11
C SER A 60 -1.06 5.31 12.17
N ARG A 61 -0.04 4.48 12.42
CA ARG A 61 0.16 3.22 11.69
C ARG A 61 -1.08 2.31 11.75
N THR A 62 -1.76 2.29 12.89
CA THR A 62 -2.99 1.50 13.09
C THR A 62 -4.14 2.01 12.22
N VAL A 63 -4.31 3.33 12.12
CA VAL A 63 -5.34 3.94 11.27
C VAL A 63 -5.09 3.62 9.80
N ILE A 64 -3.86 3.79 9.33
CA ILE A 64 -3.49 3.48 7.95
C ILE A 64 -3.71 1.98 7.67
N ALA A 65 -3.30 1.09 8.59
CA ALA A 65 -3.53 -0.34 8.45
C ALA A 65 -5.03 -0.68 8.39
N SER A 66 -5.88 0.05 9.11
CA SER A 66 -7.34 -0.11 9.01
C SER A 66 -7.86 0.28 7.63
N TRP A 67 -7.41 1.39 7.04
CA TRP A 67 -7.84 1.79 5.69
C TRP A 67 -7.42 0.78 4.63
N VAL A 68 -6.20 0.25 4.71
CA VAL A 68 -5.72 -0.81 3.80
C VAL A 68 -6.58 -2.07 3.93
N LYS A 69 -6.91 -2.48 5.16
CA LYS A 69 -7.80 -3.63 5.39
C LYS A 69 -9.19 -3.39 4.81
N SER A 70 -9.78 -2.22 5.01
CA SER A 70 -11.10 -1.86 4.46
C SER A 70 -11.10 -1.91 2.94
N ALA A 71 -10.11 -1.27 2.28
CA ALA A 71 -10.01 -1.26 0.83
C ALA A 71 -9.86 -2.67 0.23
N LEU A 72 -9.12 -3.54 0.92
CA LEU A 72 -8.98 -4.94 0.51
C LEU A 72 -10.26 -5.73 0.74
N ALA A 73 -10.94 -5.53 1.86
CA ALA A 73 -12.22 -6.18 2.13
C ALA A 73 -13.30 -5.78 1.11
N GLU A 74 -13.37 -4.49 0.76
CA GLU A 74 -14.23 -3.97 -0.31
C GLU A 74 -13.90 -4.60 -1.68
N ALA A 75 -12.62 -4.97 -1.86
CA ALA A 75 -12.15 -5.72 -3.02
C ALA A 75 -12.41 -7.23 -2.97
N GLY A 76 -13.10 -7.74 -1.95
CA GLY A 76 -13.30 -9.17 -1.73
C GLY A 76 -12.04 -9.90 -1.27
N ILE A 77 -10.97 -9.19 -0.91
CA ILE A 77 -9.71 -9.73 -0.41
C ILE A 77 -9.75 -9.75 1.12
N ILE A 78 -10.22 -10.87 1.68
CA ILE A 78 -10.30 -11.08 3.13
C ILE A 78 -9.04 -11.81 3.60
N ALA A 79 -8.05 -11.05 4.07
CA ALA A 79 -6.75 -11.58 4.50
C ALA A 79 -6.22 -10.83 5.73
N SER A 80 -5.55 -11.54 6.65
CA SER A 80 -4.76 -10.88 7.70
C SER A 80 -3.62 -10.05 7.08
N PRO A 81 -3.09 -8.99 7.72
CA PRO A 81 -2.02 -8.16 7.14
C PRO A 81 -0.77 -8.94 6.72
N GLY A 82 -0.43 -10.02 7.44
CA GLY A 82 0.62 -10.95 7.01
C GLY A 82 0.23 -11.78 5.79
N SER A 83 -1.05 -12.12 5.67
CA SER A 83 -1.63 -12.93 4.60
C SER A 83 -1.60 -12.24 3.22
N ILE A 84 -1.60 -10.91 3.11
CA ILE A 84 -1.49 -10.25 1.79
C ILE A 84 -0.12 -10.52 1.15
N ARG A 85 0.97 -10.32 1.91
CA ARG A 85 2.33 -10.64 1.43
C ARG A 85 2.44 -12.12 1.10
N SER A 86 1.83 -12.96 1.93
CA SER A 86 1.76 -14.40 1.66
C SER A 86 0.97 -14.71 0.40
N ALA A 87 -0.18 -14.09 0.17
CA ALA A 87 -1.04 -14.30 -0.98
C ALA A 87 -0.33 -13.90 -2.28
N VAL A 88 0.28 -12.71 -2.31
CA VAL A 88 1.07 -12.23 -3.46
C VAL A 88 2.26 -13.17 -3.74
N ALA A 89 3.02 -13.54 -2.71
CA ALA A 89 4.16 -14.43 -2.88
C ALA A 89 3.76 -15.86 -3.29
N SER A 90 2.63 -16.35 -2.78
CA SER A 90 2.08 -17.66 -3.14
C SER A 90 1.55 -17.67 -4.58
N LYS A 91 0.93 -16.58 -5.02
CA LYS A 91 0.52 -16.41 -6.42
C LYS A 91 1.73 -16.37 -7.36
N ASN A 92 2.75 -15.57 -7.05
CA ASN A 92 4.00 -15.53 -7.82
C ASN A 92 4.66 -16.92 -7.89
N TRP A 93 4.67 -17.67 -6.80
CA TRP A 93 5.17 -19.04 -6.78
C TRP A 93 4.35 -19.97 -7.68
N ALA A 94 3.02 -19.90 -7.60
CA ALA A 94 2.13 -20.67 -8.48
C ALA A 94 2.31 -20.31 -9.98
N ASP A 95 2.69 -19.06 -10.26
CA ASP A 95 3.00 -18.56 -11.61
C ASP A 95 4.46 -18.83 -12.04
N ASN A 96 5.21 -19.64 -11.29
CA ASN A 96 6.61 -20.02 -11.55
C ASN A 96 7.60 -18.84 -11.62
N VAL A 97 7.32 -17.74 -10.90
CA VAL A 97 8.29 -16.65 -10.73
C VAL A 97 9.52 -17.15 -9.96
N PRO A 98 10.76 -16.85 -10.39
CA PRO A 98 11.97 -17.28 -9.71
C PRO A 98 11.99 -16.88 -8.23
N VAL A 99 12.46 -17.79 -7.36
CA VAL A 99 12.47 -17.55 -5.90
C VAL A 99 13.24 -16.30 -5.53
N ASP A 100 14.39 -16.04 -6.17
CA ASP A 100 15.21 -14.85 -5.88
C ASP A 100 14.45 -13.55 -6.19
N GLU A 101 13.62 -13.55 -7.23
CA GLU A 101 12.76 -12.42 -7.56
C GLU A 101 11.64 -12.24 -6.53
N ILE A 102 11.02 -13.35 -6.08
CA ILE A 102 10.02 -13.32 -5.01
C ILE A 102 10.64 -12.77 -3.72
N LEU A 103 11.84 -13.22 -3.36
CA LEU A 103 12.57 -12.75 -2.18
C LEU A 103 12.91 -11.26 -2.28
N SER A 104 13.40 -10.82 -3.44
CA SER A 104 13.71 -9.41 -3.71
C SER A 104 12.46 -8.53 -3.57
N ARG A 105 11.34 -8.91 -4.19
CA ARG A 105 10.07 -8.17 -4.12
C ARG A 105 9.47 -8.17 -2.70
N GLY A 106 9.61 -9.27 -1.97
CA GLY A 106 9.16 -9.41 -0.59
C GLY A 106 10.07 -8.77 0.47
N ASN A 107 11.25 -8.30 0.06
CA ASN A 107 12.34 -7.86 0.94
C ASN A 107 12.71 -8.92 1.99
N TRP A 108 12.89 -10.17 1.53
CA TRP A 108 13.26 -11.32 2.35
C TRP A 108 14.68 -11.77 2.06
N ARG A 109 15.44 -12.05 3.13
CA ARG A 109 16.85 -12.46 3.01
C ARG A 109 17.04 -13.94 2.67
N SER A 110 16.03 -14.78 2.89
CA SER A 110 16.17 -16.22 2.72
C SER A 110 14.93 -16.89 2.14
N GLY A 111 15.18 -17.89 1.29
CA GLY A 111 14.14 -18.81 0.78
C GLY A 111 13.41 -19.56 1.90
N ASN A 112 14.06 -19.79 3.04
CA ASN A 112 13.42 -20.47 4.17
C ASN A 112 12.33 -19.61 4.81
N THR A 113 12.57 -18.31 4.98
CA THR A 113 11.57 -17.35 5.47
C THR A 113 10.35 -17.32 4.56
N PHE A 114 10.57 -17.27 3.24
CA PHE A 114 9.49 -17.36 2.26
C PHE A 114 8.70 -18.67 2.42
N ARG A 115 9.37 -19.82 2.38
CA ARG A 115 8.74 -21.14 2.45
C ARG A 115 7.92 -21.36 3.72
N GLN A 116 8.44 -20.97 4.89
CA GLN A 116 7.79 -21.24 6.17
C GLN A 116 6.62 -20.29 6.45
N PHE A 117 6.78 -18.99 6.16
CA PHE A 117 5.84 -17.97 6.65
C PHE A 117 4.91 -17.44 5.56
N TYR A 118 5.37 -17.42 4.31
CA TYR A 118 4.72 -16.68 3.22
C TYR A 118 4.22 -17.53 2.05
N ARG A 119 4.79 -18.71 1.81
CA ARG A 119 4.24 -19.67 0.86
C ARG A 119 3.05 -20.38 1.50
N ARG A 120 1.85 -20.06 1.04
CA ARG A 120 0.59 -20.67 1.44
C ARG A 120 0.01 -21.42 0.27
N GLU A 121 -0.79 -22.43 0.57
CA GLU A 121 -1.58 -23.12 -0.44
C GLU A 121 -2.65 -22.16 -0.96
N VAL A 122 -2.73 -22.01 -2.28
CA VAL A 122 -3.72 -21.17 -2.94
C VAL A 122 -4.89 -22.06 -3.32
N ILE A 123 -6.01 -21.94 -2.62
CA ILE A 123 -7.25 -22.58 -3.03
C ILE A 123 -7.70 -21.89 -4.33
N PRO A 124 -7.94 -22.62 -5.44
CA PRO A 124 -8.45 -22.01 -6.66
C PRO A 124 -9.86 -21.48 -6.40
N VAL A 125 -10.00 -20.16 -6.28
CA VAL A 125 -11.32 -19.53 -6.18
C VAL A 125 -11.71 -19.05 -7.57
N THR A 126 -12.92 -19.42 -7.98
CA THR A 126 -13.55 -19.03 -9.24
C THR A 126 -13.76 -17.51 -9.26
N ALA A 127 -13.19 -16.85 -10.29
CA ALA A 127 -13.39 -15.45 -10.71
C ALA A 127 -13.51 -14.37 -9.60
N HIS A 128 -12.44 -13.61 -9.39
CA HIS A 128 -12.51 -12.35 -8.63
C HIS A 128 -12.96 -11.18 -9.52
N SER A 129 -13.82 -10.32 -9.00
CA SER A 129 -14.17 -9.05 -9.64
C SER A 129 -12.95 -8.11 -9.66
N SER A 130 -12.66 -7.53 -10.82
CA SER A 130 -11.61 -6.51 -10.94
C SER A 130 -12.00 -5.26 -10.14
N VAL A 131 -11.18 -4.88 -9.17
CA VAL A 131 -11.38 -3.66 -8.37
C VAL A 131 -10.85 -2.38 -9.01
N THR A 132 -10.42 -2.47 -10.27
CA THR A 132 -9.93 -1.29 -11.00
C THR A 132 -11.01 -0.19 -11.08
N SER A 133 -12.29 -0.58 -11.08
CA SER A 133 -13.44 0.32 -11.02
C SER A 133 -13.69 0.97 -9.64
N ALA A 134 -13.17 0.40 -8.55
CA ALA A 134 -13.28 1.00 -7.22
C ALA A 134 -12.41 2.26 -7.05
N PHE A 135 -11.50 2.51 -7.99
CA PHE A 135 -10.60 3.68 -8.00
C PHE A 135 -11.03 4.75 -9.01
N VAL A 136 -12.29 4.75 -9.46
CA VAL A 136 -12.82 5.85 -10.28
C VAL A 136 -12.83 7.12 -9.42
N PRO A 137 -12.08 8.18 -9.80
CA PRO A 137 -12.12 9.44 -9.07
C PRO A 137 -13.53 10.04 -9.13
N CYS A 138 -14.05 10.54 -8.00
CA CYS A 138 -15.10 11.55 -8.06
C CYS A 138 -14.42 12.89 -8.42
N ASP A 139 -14.91 13.54 -9.47
CA ASP A 139 -14.46 14.87 -9.91
C ASP A 139 -14.68 15.95 -8.84
#